data_AF-A0AAV1DIB2-F1
#
_entry.id   AF-A0AAV1DIB2-F1
#
_cell.length_a   1.000
_cell.length_b   1.000
_cell.length_c   1.000
_cell.angle_alpha   90.00
_cell.angle_beta   90.00
_cell.angle_gamma   90.00
#
_symmetry.space_group_name_H-M   'P 1'
#
loop_
_entity.id
_entity.type
_entity.pdbx_description
1 polymer ?
#
loop_
_entity_poly.entity_id
_entity_poly.type
_entity_poly.pdbx_seq_one_letter_code
_entity_poly.pdbx_strand_id
1 'polypeptide(L)'
;MALRLSTLDVHFLCFISLILVSVIHLVLADDSQNDGVYIVYTGAAASSFHSDHIMSSSSMESWKERVIHTYSSAFSGFAARLSKAEAELIAQRPEVVSVFPDRVHRLQSTRSWDFLRSQSLVGSKQPQIPKKSNASSVSGEDVIIGMFDSGI
;
A
#
# COMPACT_ATOMS: atom_id res chain seq x y z
N MET A 1 -22.60 -5.69 -59.94
CA MET A 1 -22.75 -4.30 -59.47
C MET A 1 -21.50 -3.96 -58.68
N ALA A 2 -20.52 -3.29 -59.29
CA ALA A 2 -19.26 -2.94 -58.62
C ALA A 2 -19.45 -1.59 -57.93
N LEU A 3 -19.32 -1.57 -56.61
CA LEU A 3 -19.34 -0.33 -55.83
C LEU A 3 -18.06 0.45 -56.15
N ARG A 4 -18.19 1.62 -56.80
CA ARG A 4 -17.08 2.57 -56.96
C ARG A 4 -16.95 3.38 -55.67
N LEU A 5 -15.82 3.27 -54.98
CA LEU A 5 -15.47 4.18 -53.89
C LEU A 5 -15.11 5.56 -54.47
N SER A 6 -15.67 6.61 -53.87
CA SER A 6 -15.29 7.98 -54.16
C SER A 6 -14.00 8.36 -53.43
N THR A 7 -13.36 9.46 -53.84
CA THR A 7 -12.18 9.99 -53.16
C THR A 7 -12.47 10.33 -51.68
N LEU A 8 -13.69 10.80 -51.39
CA LEU A 8 -14.15 11.10 -50.03
C LEU A 8 -14.23 9.83 -49.16
N ASP A 9 -14.71 8.72 -49.71
CA ASP A 9 -14.79 7.45 -48.99
C ASP A 9 -13.39 6.94 -48.60
N VAL A 10 -12.41 7.09 -49.49
CA VAL A 10 -11.02 6.71 -49.24
C VAL A 10 -10.40 7.57 -48.13
N HIS A 11 -10.63 8.89 -48.14
CA HIS A 11 -10.14 9.78 -47.09
C HIS A 11 -10.78 9.49 -45.73
N PHE A 12 -12.09 9.20 -45.71
CA PHE A 12 -12.81 8.83 -44.50
C PHE A 12 -12.28 7.53 -43.89
N LEU A 13 -12.05 6.51 -44.72
CA LEU A 13 -11.47 5.23 -44.29
C LEU A 13 -10.03 5.41 -43.75
N CYS A 14 -9.20 6.25 -44.38
CA CYS A 14 -7.88 6.59 -43.86
C CYS A 14 -7.96 7.28 -42.50
N PHE A 15 -8.89 8.22 -42.33
CA PHE A 15 -9.08 8.92 -41.06
C PHE A 15 -9.51 7.96 -39.94
N ILE A 16 -10.46 7.06 -40.22
CA ILE A 16 -10.87 6.01 -39.27
C ILE A 16 -9.70 5.08 -38.93
N SER A 17 -8.91 4.68 -39.94
CA SER A 17 -7.71 3.85 -39.72
C SER A 17 -6.69 4.55 -38.82
N LEU A 18 -6.42 5.84 -39.04
CA LEU A 18 -5.52 6.63 -38.20
C LEU A 18 -6.02 6.76 -36.76
N ILE A 19 -7.32 6.97 -36.56
CA ILE A 19 -7.93 6.98 -35.22
C ILE A 19 -7.75 5.61 -34.56
N LEU A 20 -8.01 4.53 -35.29
CA LEU A 20 -7.92 3.18 -34.75
C LEU A 20 -6.48 2.84 -34.30
N VAL A 21 -5.49 3.18 -35.13
CA VAL A 21 -4.06 3.05 -34.79
C VAL A 21 -3.69 3.91 -33.59
N SER A 22 -4.19 5.15 -33.50
CA SER A 22 -3.94 6.02 -32.36
C SER A 22 -4.53 5.48 -31.06
N VAL A 23 -5.74 4.91 -31.10
CA VAL A 23 -6.38 4.29 -29.93
C VAL A 23 -5.62 3.04 -29.50
N ILE A 24 -5.13 2.23 -30.43
CA ILE A 24 -4.29 1.07 -30.12
C ILE A 24 -3.00 1.51 -29.42
N HIS A 25 -2.32 2.56 -29.92
CA HIS A 25 -1.13 3.10 -29.25
C HIS A 25 -1.41 3.64 -27.84
N LEU A 26 -2.59 4.23 -27.62
CA LEU A 26 -3.00 4.70 -26.29
C LEU A 26 -3.24 3.54 -25.32
N VAL A 27 -3.82 2.44 -25.79
CA VAL A 27 -4.09 1.24 -24.98
C VAL A 27 -2.82 0.44 -24.71
N LEU A 28 -1.89 0.39 -25.68
CA LEU A 28 -0.60 -0.29 -25.56
C LEU A 28 0.49 0.59 -24.93
N ALA A 29 0.16 1.82 -24.52
CA ALA A 29 1.07 2.68 -23.79
C ALA A 29 1.34 2.04 -22.42
N ASP A 30 2.39 1.23 -22.38
CA ASP A 30 2.88 0.58 -21.17
C ASP A 30 3.44 1.66 -20.24
N ASP A 31 3.05 1.63 -18.97
CA ASP A 31 3.57 2.46 -17.87
C ASP A 31 4.98 1.97 -17.46
N SER A 32 5.77 1.57 -18.45
CA SER A 32 6.99 0.76 -18.37
C SER A 32 8.17 1.47 -17.71
N GLN A 33 8.04 2.76 -17.38
CA GLN A 33 9.13 3.57 -16.87
C GLN A 33 8.98 4.05 -15.43
N ASN A 34 7.96 3.62 -14.70
CA ASN A 34 7.86 3.98 -13.28
C ASN A 34 8.35 2.83 -12.39
N ASP A 35 9.69 2.73 -12.27
CA ASP A 35 10.34 1.89 -11.26
C ASP A 35 9.91 2.37 -9.85
N GLY A 36 9.00 1.63 -9.24
CA GLY A 36 8.51 1.87 -7.88
C GLY A 36 9.12 0.89 -6.88
N VAL A 37 9.00 1.20 -5.59
CA VAL A 37 9.26 0.21 -4.54
C VAL A 37 8.01 -0.62 -4.34
N TYR A 38 8.14 -1.94 -4.41
CA TYR A 38 7.06 -2.90 -4.17
C TYR A 38 7.44 -3.84 -3.04
N ILE A 39 6.45 -4.18 -2.22
CA ILE A 39 6.55 -5.19 -1.16
C ILE A 39 6.00 -6.51 -1.71
N VAL A 40 6.83 -7.54 -1.65
CA VAL A 40 6.52 -8.93 -2.00
C VAL A 40 6.33 -9.70 -0.69
N TYR A 41 5.09 -10.11 -0.43
CA TYR A 41 4.71 -10.87 0.76
C TYR A 41 4.62 -12.36 0.41
N THR A 42 5.37 -13.20 1.13
CA THR A 42 5.45 -14.65 0.90
C THR A 42 4.79 -15.49 2.01
N GLY A 43 4.24 -14.84 3.04
CA GLY A 43 3.47 -15.52 4.09
C GLY A 43 3.97 -15.26 5.50
N ALA A 44 3.52 -16.11 6.44
CA ALA A 44 3.92 -16.02 7.84
C ALA A 44 5.44 -16.26 8.01
N ALA A 45 6.02 -15.61 9.02
CA ALA A 45 7.43 -15.82 9.36
C ALA A 45 7.64 -17.29 9.73
N ALA A 46 8.37 -18.03 8.90
CA ALA A 46 8.79 -19.38 9.25
C ALA A 46 9.75 -19.29 10.44
N SER A 47 9.45 -20.00 11.53
CA SER A 47 10.29 -20.05 12.72
C SER A 47 11.71 -20.49 12.34
N SER A 48 12.65 -19.54 12.35
CA SER A 48 14.10 -19.70 12.46
C SER A 48 14.86 -20.53 11.42
N PHE A 49 14.23 -21.19 10.43
CA PHE A 49 14.93 -22.17 9.58
C PHE A 49 14.85 -21.95 8.06
N HIS A 50 14.36 -20.82 7.54
CA HIS A 50 14.18 -20.70 6.08
C HIS A 50 14.34 -19.31 5.43
N SER A 51 14.82 -18.27 6.13
CA SER A 51 14.98 -16.94 5.52
C SER A 51 15.96 -16.92 4.34
N ASP A 52 17.02 -17.73 4.38
CA ASP A 52 17.99 -17.81 3.27
C ASP A 52 17.44 -18.58 2.06
N HIS A 53 16.45 -19.45 2.25
CA HIS A 53 15.99 -20.36 1.20
C HIS A 53 14.99 -19.70 0.23
N ILE A 54 14.17 -18.74 0.69
CA ILE A 54 13.23 -18.03 -0.20
C ILE A 54 13.98 -17.19 -1.23
N MET A 55 15.03 -16.49 -0.80
CA MET A 55 15.86 -15.66 -1.68
C MET A 55 16.92 -16.45 -2.47
N SER A 56 17.14 -17.72 -2.12
CA SER A 56 17.99 -18.68 -2.84
C SER A 56 17.21 -19.56 -3.81
N SER A 57 15.88 -19.39 -3.93
CA SER A 57 15.15 -19.96 -5.05
C SER A 57 15.61 -19.26 -6.32
N SER A 58 16.03 -20.04 -7.32
CA SER A 58 16.63 -19.54 -8.55
C SER A 58 15.72 -18.59 -9.37
N SER A 59 14.44 -18.52 -9.00
CA SER A 59 13.42 -17.66 -9.59
C SER A 59 13.52 -16.18 -9.15
N MET A 60 14.14 -15.90 -7.99
CA MET A 60 14.21 -14.55 -7.41
C MET A 60 15.60 -13.90 -7.53
N GLU A 61 16.60 -14.63 -8.02
CA GLU A 61 17.99 -14.14 -8.14
C GLU A 61 18.11 -12.93 -9.06
N SER A 62 17.30 -12.85 -10.13
CA SER A 62 17.28 -11.72 -11.07
C SER A 62 16.91 -10.38 -10.43
N TRP A 63 16.26 -10.39 -9.25
CA TRP A 63 15.81 -9.20 -8.53
C TRP A 63 16.62 -8.93 -7.26
N LYS A 64 17.54 -9.83 -6.91
CA LYS A 64 18.29 -9.80 -5.65
C LYS A 64 19.10 -8.51 -5.49
N GLU A 65 19.67 -8.00 -6.58
CA GLU A 65 20.43 -6.76 -6.60
C GLU A 65 19.56 -5.50 -6.41
N ARG A 66 18.24 -5.60 -6.60
CA ARG A 66 17.27 -4.50 -6.46
C ARG A 66 16.46 -4.55 -5.16
N VAL A 67 16.75 -5.51 -4.29
CA VAL A 67 16.11 -5.63 -2.98
C VAL A 67 16.66 -4.56 -2.03
N ILE A 68 15.74 -3.81 -1.42
CA ILE A 68 16.02 -2.71 -0.50
C ILE A 68 15.90 -3.20 0.95
N HIS A 69 14.95 -4.11 1.21
CA HIS A 69 14.70 -4.61 2.56
C HIS A 69 14.14 -6.03 2.54
N THR A 70 14.41 -6.80 3.59
CA THR A 70 13.90 -8.16 3.77
C THR A 70 13.15 -8.25 5.09
N TYR A 71 11.91 -8.72 5.04
CA TYR A 71 11.07 -8.97 6.20
C TYR A 71 11.19 -10.43 6.62
N SER A 72 11.52 -10.68 7.88
CA SER A 72 11.67 -12.04 8.43
C SER A 72 11.06 -12.25 9.82
N SER A 73 10.82 -11.18 10.59
CA SER A 73 10.39 -11.31 11.99
C SER A 73 8.88 -11.52 12.15
N ALA A 74 8.07 -10.60 11.63
CA ALA A 74 6.60 -10.65 11.74
C ALA A 74 5.97 -11.45 10.58
N PHE A 75 6.61 -11.39 9.42
CA PHE A 75 6.24 -12.10 8.23
C PHE A 75 7.47 -12.35 7.35
N SER A 76 7.31 -13.19 6.34
CA SER A 76 8.32 -13.41 5.30
C SER A 76 7.98 -12.62 4.04
N GLY A 77 8.98 -11.91 3.52
CA GLY A 77 8.85 -11.10 2.31
C GLY A 77 10.04 -10.18 2.08
N PHE A 78 9.98 -9.33 1.07
CA PHE A 78 11.01 -8.34 0.78
C PHE A 78 10.42 -7.12 0.05
N ALA A 79 11.12 -5.99 0.11
CA ALA A 79 10.85 -4.80 -0.67
C ALA A 79 11.92 -4.63 -1.76
N ALA A 80 11.54 -4.35 -3.00
CA ALA A 80 12.46 -4.18 -4.12
C ALA A 80 12.02 -3.09 -5.09
N ARG A 81 12.97 -2.49 -5.83
CA ARG A 81 12.65 -1.62 -6.97
C ARG A 81 12.25 -2.45 -8.18
N LEU A 82 10.99 -2.35 -8.58
CA LEU A 82 10.40 -3.13 -9.66
C LEU A 82 9.58 -2.21 -10.57
N SER A 83 9.54 -2.55 -11.86
CA SER A 83 8.51 -2.02 -12.74
C SER A 83 7.16 -2.64 -12.41
N LYS A 84 6.07 -2.02 -12.85
CA LYS A 84 4.73 -2.57 -12.66
C LYS A 84 4.59 -3.97 -13.28
N ALA A 85 5.14 -4.16 -14.49
CA ALA A 85 5.13 -5.45 -15.17
C ALA A 85 5.91 -6.52 -14.40
N GLU A 86 7.06 -6.17 -13.81
CA GLU A 86 7.84 -7.09 -12.97
C GLU A 86 7.07 -7.46 -11.70
N ALA A 87 6.40 -6.50 -11.06
CA ALA A 87 5.57 -6.76 -9.89
C ALA A 87 4.40 -7.71 -10.22
N GLU A 88 3.76 -7.54 -11.38
CA GLU A 88 2.69 -8.42 -11.86
C GLU A 88 3.19 -9.83 -12.20
N LEU A 89 4.40 -9.96 -12.75
CA LEU A 89 5.04 -11.26 -13.00
C LEU A 89 5.38 -11.98 -11.69
N ILE A 90 5.91 -11.25 -10.69
CA ILE A 90 6.24 -11.82 -9.38
C ILE A 90 4.97 -12.25 -8.65
N ALA A 91 3.87 -11.49 -8.75
CA ALA A 91 2.60 -11.82 -8.12
C ALA A 91 1.97 -13.15 -8.60
N GLN A 92 2.38 -13.65 -9.77
CA GLN A 92 1.89 -14.91 -10.33
C GLN A 92 2.65 -16.14 -9.80
N ARG A 93 3.70 -15.94 -9.01
CA ARG A 93 4.54 -17.04 -8.52
C ARG A 93 3.88 -17.76 -7.35
N PRO A 94 3.94 -19.11 -7.29
CA PRO A 94 3.26 -19.90 -6.27
C PRO A 94 3.76 -19.61 -4.85
N GLU A 95 5.01 -19.17 -4.69
CA GLU A 95 5.60 -18.78 -3.41
C GLU A 95 5.21 -17.36 -2.93
N VAL A 96 4.53 -16.58 -3.78
CA VAL A 96 4.13 -15.20 -3.48
C VAL A 96 2.64 -15.15 -3.14
N VAL A 97 2.32 -14.58 -1.97
CA VAL A 97 0.93 -14.42 -1.52
C VAL A 97 0.35 -13.10 -2.03
N SER A 98 1.13 -12.02 -2.00
CA SER A 98 0.69 -10.74 -2.56
C SER A 98 1.87 -9.82 -2.91
N VAL A 99 1.69 -8.98 -3.92
CA VAL A 99 2.62 -7.88 -4.26
C VAL A 99 1.87 -6.57 -4.28
N PHE A 100 2.38 -5.54 -3.62
CA PHE A 100 1.75 -4.23 -3.56
C PHE A 100 2.80 -3.11 -3.48
N PRO A 101 2.50 -1.89 -3.98
CA PRO A 101 3.44 -0.78 -3.92
C PRO A 101 3.68 -0.38 -2.46
N ASP A 102 4.94 -0.11 -2.12
CA ASP A 102 5.33 0.50 -0.85
C ASP A 102 4.81 1.94 -0.81
N ARG A 103 4.20 2.32 0.30
CA ARG A 103 3.60 3.65 0.48
C ARG A 103 4.08 4.25 1.79
N VAL A 104 4.51 5.50 1.71
CA VAL A 104 4.79 6.28 2.92
C VAL A 104 3.46 6.57 3.61
N HIS A 105 3.29 5.99 4.80
CA HIS A 105 2.15 6.27 5.65
C HIS A 105 2.46 7.47 6.56
N ARG A 106 1.52 8.43 6.62
CA ARG A 106 1.60 9.54 7.57
C ARG A 106 1.15 9.04 8.94
N LEU A 107 2.05 9.06 9.91
CA LEU A 107 1.76 8.69 11.29
C LEU A 107 0.61 9.56 11.83
N GLN A 108 -0.49 8.91 12.21
CA GLN A 108 -1.65 9.61 12.78
C GLN A 108 -1.47 9.85 14.28
N SER A 109 -0.73 8.97 14.97
CA SER A 109 -0.37 9.13 16.38
C SER A 109 1.05 8.59 16.60
N THR A 110 1.88 9.31 17.34
CA THR A 110 3.24 8.85 17.71
C THR A 110 3.48 8.86 19.21
N ARG A 111 2.46 9.27 19.98
CA ARG A 111 2.55 9.55 21.42
C ARG A 111 1.28 9.14 22.19
N SER A 112 0.58 8.12 21.71
CA SER A 112 -0.59 7.53 22.37
C SER A 112 -0.34 7.25 23.85
N TRP A 113 0.84 6.70 24.18
CA TRP A 113 1.25 6.45 25.56
C TRP A 113 1.43 7.72 26.42
N ASP A 114 1.92 8.81 25.84
CA ASP A 114 2.07 10.07 26.57
C ASP A 114 0.72 10.73 26.86
N PHE A 115 -0.28 10.53 26.01
CA PHE A 115 -1.65 10.98 26.25
C PHE A 115 -2.32 10.18 27.38
N LEU A 116 -2.15 8.86 27.42
CA LEU A 116 -2.63 8.05 28.55
C LEU A 116 -1.91 8.43 29.86
N ARG A 117 -0.60 8.69 29.79
CA ARG A 117 0.19 9.14 30.93
C ARG A 117 -0.25 10.51 31.43
N SER A 118 -0.56 11.46 30.53
CA SER A 118 -1.02 12.79 30.94
C SER A 118 -2.41 12.74 31.60
N GLN A 119 -3.31 11.86 31.17
CA GLN A 119 -4.58 11.63 31.86
C GLN A 119 -4.40 11.02 33.25
N SER A 120 -3.48 10.06 33.41
CA SER A 120 -3.16 9.48 34.72
C SER A 120 -2.56 10.52 35.69
N LEU A 121 -1.76 11.46 35.16
CA LEU A 121 -1.24 12.60 35.95
C LEU A 121 -2.30 13.67 36.23
N VAL A 122 -3.33 13.81 35.39
CA VAL A 122 -4.51 14.65 35.68
C VAL A 122 -5.38 14.01 36.78
N GLY A 123 -5.28 12.70 37.00
CA GLY A 123 -5.87 11.99 38.15
C GLY A 123 -5.07 12.06 39.46
N SER A 124 -3.85 12.61 39.45
CA SER A 124 -3.04 12.78 40.67
C SER A 124 -3.35 14.08 41.43
N LYS A 125 -4.23 14.94 40.90
CA LYS A 125 -4.98 15.85 41.76
C LYS A 125 -6.21 15.09 42.21
N GLN A 126 -6.18 14.62 43.46
CA GLN A 126 -7.36 14.39 44.27
C GLN A 126 -8.46 15.37 43.82
N PRO A 127 -9.69 14.94 43.48
CA PRO A 127 -10.76 15.86 43.23
C PRO A 127 -10.96 16.66 44.52
N GLN A 128 -10.40 17.87 44.57
CA GLN A 128 -10.86 18.86 45.53
C GLN A 128 -12.24 19.25 45.04
N ILE A 129 -13.23 18.54 45.56
CA ILE A 129 -14.63 18.91 45.51
C ILE A 129 -14.69 20.38 45.96
N PRO A 130 -15.01 21.36 45.09
CA PRO A 130 -15.36 22.67 45.56
C PRO A 130 -16.69 22.47 46.28
N LYS A 131 -16.73 22.77 47.57
CA LYS A 131 -17.97 22.84 48.33
C LYS A 131 -18.92 23.79 47.59
N LYS A 132 -19.92 23.18 46.93
CA LYS A 132 -21.27 23.69 46.62
C LYS A 132 -21.35 25.11 46.07
N SER A 133 -21.61 25.25 44.78
CA SER A 133 -22.52 26.28 44.30
C SER A 133 -23.29 25.78 43.07
N ASN A 134 -24.54 26.20 42.97
CA ASN A 134 -25.57 25.64 42.11
C ASN A 134 -25.22 25.83 40.61
N ALA A 135 -24.67 24.80 40.00
CA ALA A 135 -24.71 24.59 38.56
C ALA A 135 -24.65 23.08 38.35
N SER A 136 -25.59 22.54 37.58
CA SER A 136 -25.71 21.13 37.24
C SER A 136 -24.41 20.62 36.60
N SER A 137 -23.51 20.11 37.44
CA SER A 137 -22.28 19.45 37.03
C SER A 137 -22.66 18.12 36.41
N VAL A 138 -22.61 18.03 35.10
CA VAL A 138 -22.56 16.74 34.41
C VAL A 138 -21.21 16.14 34.77
N SER A 139 -21.20 15.44 35.89
CA SER A 139 -20.09 14.63 36.34
C SER A 139 -19.90 13.53 35.29
N GLY A 140 -18.66 13.34 34.84
CA GLY A 140 -18.29 12.44 33.74
C GLY A 140 -18.40 10.95 34.11
N GLU A 141 -19.40 10.60 34.92
CA GLU A 141 -19.62 9.29 35.53
C GLU A 141 -20.02 8.22 34.49
N ASP A 142 -20.28 8.63 33.24
CA ASP A 142 -20.78 7.77 32.17
C ASP A 142 -20.17 8.12 30.79
N VAL A 143 -18.90 8.58 30.76
CA VAL A 143 -18.20 8.95 29.52
C VAL A 143 -17.03 8.01 29.26
N ILE A 144 -17.09 7.26 28.16
CA ILE A 144 -15.97 6.44 27.66
C ILE A 144 -15.19 7.25 26.61
N ILE A 145 -13.91 7.49 26.87
CA ILE A 145 -12.99 8.13 25.91
C ILE A 145 -12.07 7.04 25.36
N GLY A 146 -12.32 6.62 24.12
CA GLY A 146 -11.46 5.70 23.38
C GLY A 146 -10.43 6.45 22.55
N MET A 147 -9.24 5.86 22.40
CA MET A 147 -8.22 6.32 21.47
C MET A 147 -7.99 5.24 20.43
N PHE A 148 -8.12 5.59 19.16
CA PHE A 148 -7.85 4.70 18.04
C PHE A 148 -6.44 4.98 17.51
N ASP A 149 -5.59 3.96 17.54
CA ASP A 149 -4.25 3.99 16.98
C ASP A 149 -4.20 3.00 15.82
N SER A 150 -3.66 3.44 14.69
CA SER A 150 -3.45 2.60 13.50
C SER A 150 -2.29 1.61 13.69
N GLY A 151 -1.47 1.78 14.74
CA GLY A 151 -0.37 0.87 15.06
C GLY A 151 0.83 0.98 14.10
N ILE A 152 0.95 2.13 13.42
CA ILE A 152 2.08 2.50 12.55
C ILE A 152 2.82 3.69 13.14
#